data_AF-A0A5D4MI28-F1
#
_entry.id   AF-A0A5D4MI28-F1
#
_cell.length_a   1.000
_cell.length_b   1.000
_cell.length_c   1.000
_cell.angle_alpha   90.00
_cell.angle_beta   90.00
_cell.angle_gamma   90.00
#
_symmetry.space_group_name_H-M   'P 1'
#
loop_
_entity.id
_entity.type
_entity.pdbx_description
1 polymer ?
#
loop_
_entity_poly.entity_id
_entity_poly.type
_entity_poly.pdbx_seq_one_letter_code
_entity_poly.pdbx_strand_id
1 'polypeptide(L)'
;MDDRYAFVFTFIEASGWLAPLAFILFHIVRQFIFIPVVLVCIVGGILFGSVFGTLYSLAGLTLLSVGSYFILKMFPGLNQRLLKLKQKWFGQGAVLTVGQIAVLRLVPFVHYQLLNVCLMERRPALGDYIRSSFLANLPLAFFYTVFGEFISEFTPGIIAMILLGLCLLFYTLREKVKVIKWREFFHQPS
;
A
#
# COMPACT_ATOMS: atom_id res chain seq x y z
N MET A 1 35.29 -9.65 -35.10
CA MET A 1 33.91 -10.18 -34.95
C MET A 1 33.43 -10.08 -33.49
N ASP A 2 34.26 -9.58 -32.57
CA ASP A 2 33.98 -9.53 -31.12
C ASP A 2 33.13 -8.34 -30.65
N ASP A 3 33.15 -7.20 -31.36
CA ASP A 3 32.50 -5.96 -30.89
C ASP A 3 30.97 -6.05 -30.83
N ARG A 4 30.35 -6.87 -31.71
CA ARG A 4 28.89 -7.09 -31.69
C ARG A 4 28.45 -7.93 -30.49
N TYR A 5 29.26 -8.89 -30.06
CA TYR A 5 28.95 -9.70 -28.89
C TYR A 5 29.16 -8.89 -27.61
N ALA A 6 30.21 -8.06 -27.54
CA ALA A 6 30.43 -7.14 -26.43
C ALA A 6 29.26 -6.16 -26.24
N PHE A 7 28.70 -5.61 -27.33
CA PHE A 7 27.50 -4.75 -27.26
C PHE A 7 26.26 -5.51 -26.76
N VAL A 8 26.05 -6.75 -27.21
CA VAL A 8 24.91 -7.57 -26.76
C VAL A 8 25.06 -7.97 -25.30
N PHE A 9 26.24 -8.37 -24.84
CA PHE A 9 26.48 -8.70 -23.43
C PHE A 9 26.36 -7.48 -22.53
N THR A 10 26.91 -6.32 -22.92
CA THR A 10 26.73 -5.07 -22.17
C THR A 10 25.28 -4.59 -22.17
N PHE A 11 24.52 -4.81 -23.25
CA PHE A 11 23.09 -4.50 -23.29
C PHE A 11 22.27 -5.47 -22.43
N ILE A 12 22.62 -6.75 -22.37
CA ILE A 12 21.99 -7.76 -21.51
C ILE A 12 22.33 -7.51 -20.03
N GLU A 13 23.58 -7.19 -19.71
CA GLU A 13 24.00 -6.77 -18.36
C GLU A 13 23.33 -5.46 -17.94
N ALA A 14 23.24 -4.49 -18.85
CA ALA A 14 22.47 -3.26 -18.63
C ALA A 14 20.95 -3.51 -18.59
N SER A 15 20.43 -4.61 -19.14
CA SER A 15 19.01 -4.91 -19.04
C SER A 15 18.62 -5.38 -17.63
N GLY A 16 19.59 -5.84 -16.82
CA GLY A 16 19.37 -6.29 -15.45
C GLY A 16 18.86 -5.20 -14.50
N TRP A 17 19.31 -3.94 -14.63
CA TRP A 17 18.85 -2.83 -13.78
C TRP A 17 17.54 -2.18 -14.25
N LEU A 18 17.16 -2.40 -15.52
CA LEU A 18 15.89 -1.90 -16.06
C LEU A 18 14.69 -2.54 -15.37
N ALA A 19 14.76 -3.81 -15.00
CA ALA A 19 13.65 -4.50 -14.33
C ALA A 19 13.33 -3.87 -12.94
N PRO A 20 14.29 -3.67 -12.02
CA PRO A 20 14.06 -2.92 -10.78
C PRO A 20 13.56 -1.50 -11.01
N LEU A 21 14.13 -0.77 -11.97
CA LEU A 21 13.70 0.60 -12.28
C LEU A 21 12.25 0.63 -12.76
N ALA A 22 11.90 -0.21 -13.73
CA ALA A 22 10.55 -0.32 -14.26
C ALA A 22 9.55 -0.69 -13.14
N PHE A 23 9.94 -1.58 -12.23
CA PHE A 23 9.12 -1.96 -11.07
C PHE A 23 8.89 -0.79 -10.09
N ILE A 24 9.92 0.02 -9.81
CA ILE A 24 9.81 1.23 -8.98
C ILE A 24 8.93 2.28 -9.66
N LEU A 25 9.05 2.46 -10.97
CA LEU A 25 8.19 3.37 -11.72
C LEU A 25 6.74 2.86 -11.76
N PHE A 26 6.54 1.56 -11.89
CA PHE A 26 5.21 0.95 -11.87
C PHE A 26 4.50 1.17 -10.53
N HIS A 27 5.24 1.18 -9.42
CA HIS A 27 4.71 1.58 -8.11
C HIS A 27 4.08 2.97 -8.10
N ILE A 28 4.59 3.91 -8.92
CA ILE A 28 4.05 5.25 -9.06
C ILE A 28 2.86 5.25 -10.03
N VAL A 29 2.99 4.57 -11.17
CA VAL A 29 1.96 4.55 -12.21
C VAL A 29 0.67 3.86 -11.75
N ARG A 30 0.78 2.82 -10.92
CA ARG A 30 -0.35 1.99 -10.47
C ARG A 30 -1.51 2.81 -9.88
N GLN A 31 -1.20 3.95 -9.24
CA GLN A 31 -2.20 4.78 -8.57
C GLN A 31 -3.17 5.43 -9.56
N PHE A 32 -2.73 5.65 -10.81
CA PHE A 32 -3.54 6.25 -11.87
C PHE A 32 -4.42 5.23 -12.58
N ILE A 33 -4.04 3.95 -12.53
CA ILE A 33 -4.77 2.83 -13.15
C ILE A 33 -5.53 1.98 -12.12
N PHE A 34 -5.69 2.47 -10.89
CA PHE A 34 -6.43 1.83 -9.79
C PHE A 34 -5.96 0.41 -9.43
N ILE A 35 -4.68 0.10 -9.66
CA ILE A 35 -4.12 -1.19 -9.26
C ILE A 35 -3.78 -1.15 -7.76
N PRO A 36 -4.29 -2.12 -6.95
CA PRO A 36 -3.97 -2.21 -5.54
C PRO A 36 -2.48 -2.39 -5.29
N VAL A 37 -1.97 -1.70 -4.26
CA VAL A 37 -0.57 -1.80 -3.83
C VAL A 37 -0.12 -3.23 -3.55
N VAL A 38 -1.02 -4.02 -2.96
CA VAL A 38 -0.79 -5.41 -2.57
C VAL A 38 -0.34 -6.26 -3.75
N LEU A 39 -1.02 -6.15 -4.90
CA LEU A 39 -0.68 -6.93 -6.09
C LEU A 39 0.74 -6.63 -6.58
N VAL A 40 1.13 -5.35 -6.54
CA VAL A 40 2.46 -4.94 -7.00
C VAL A 40 3.54 -5.45 -6.06
N CYS A 41 3.32 -5.43 -4.74
CA CYS A 41 4.26 -6.00 -3.78
C CYS A 41 4.41 -7.52 -3.95
N ILE A 42 3.30 -8.25 -4.18
CA ILE A 42 3.34 -9.69 -4.45
C ILE A 42 4.16 -9.99 -5.71
N VAL A 43 3.90 -9.26 -6.80
CA VAL A 43 4.69 -9.38 -8.04
C VAL A 43 6.16 -9.08 -7.78
N GLY A 44 6.48 -8.10 -6.93
CA GLY A 44 7.86 -7.82 -6.51
C GLY A 44 8.53 -9.01 -5.81
N GLY A 45 7.80 -9.71 -4.95
CA GLY A 45 8.25 -10.95 -4.31
C GLY A 45 8.50 -12.09 -5.30
N ILE A 46 7.59 -12.27 -6.26
CA ILE A 46 7.72 -13.29 -7.32
C ILE A 46 8.93 -13.01 -8.22
N LEU A 47 9.14 -11.75 -8.59
CA LEU A 47 10.17 -11.35 -9.57
C LEU A 47 11.57 -11.21 -8.96
N PHE A 48 11.67 -10.71 -7.73
CA PHE A 48 12.94 -10.30 -7.12
C PHE A 48 13.23 -10.99 -5.77
N GLY A 49 12.35 -11.89 -5.31
CA GLY A 49 12.42 -12.48 -3.98
C GLY A 49 12.03 -11.50 -2.86
N SER A 50 11.98 -11.96 -1.63
CA SER A 50 11.56 -11.16 -0.48
C SER A 50 12.48 -9.98 -0.21
N VAL A 51 13.81 -10.19 -0.25
CA VAL A 51 14.79 -9.16 0.14
C VAL A 51 14.80 -7.99 -0.86
N PHE A 52 15.11 -8.27 -2.14
CA PHE A 52 15.16 -7.22 -3.16
C PHE A 52 13.77 -6.72 -3.54
N GLY A 53 12.76 -7.59 -3.54
CA GLY A 53 11.36 -7.19 -3.72
C GLY A 53 10.90 -6.19 -2.65
N THR A 54 11.25 -6.41 -1.38
CA THR A 54 10.97 -5.45 -0.28
C THR A 54 11.68 -4.14 -0.55
N LEU A 55 12.98 -4.18 -0.88
CA LEU A 55 13.79 -2.98 -1.07
C LEU A 55 13.27 -2.12 -2.23
N TYR A 56 12.98 -2.71 -3.38
CA TYR A 56 12.45 -1.99 -4.53
C TYR A 56 11.03 -1.51 -4.30
N SER A 57 10.18 -2.29 -3.61
CA SER A 57 8.84 -1.86 -3.23
C SER A 57 8.90 -0.67 -2.27
N LEU A 58 9.78 -0.71 -1.27
CA LEU A 58 10.00 0.42 -0.36
C LEU A 58 10.46 1.68 -1.08
N ALA A 59 11.40 1.56 -2.03
CA ALA A 59 11.86 2.67 -2.83
C ALA A 59 10.70 3.30 -3.63
N GLY A 60 9.93 2.47 -4.35
CA GLY A 60 8.77 2.92 -5.12
C GLY A 60 7.66 3.55 -4.26
N LEU A 61 7.31 2.92 -3.14
CA LEU A 61 6.32 3.43 -2.19
C LEU A 61 6.74 4.75 -1.55
N THR A 62 8.04 4.89 -1.23
CA THR A 62 8.57 6.11 -0.62
C THR A 62 8.59 7.24 -1.64
N LEU A 63 9.04 6.98 -2.87
CA LEU A 63 9.02 7.95 -3.95
C LEU A 63 7.59 8.40 -4.28
N LEU A 64 6.65 7.45 -4.32
CA LEU A 64 5.23 7.72 -4.45
C LEU A 64 4.70 8.63 -3.32
N SER A 65 5.05 8.31 -2.06
CA SER A 65 4.66 9.11 -0.89
C SER A 65 5.18 10.55 -0.99
N VAL A 66 6.45 10.71 -1.39
CA VAL A 66 7.07 12.02 -1.62
C VAL A 66 6.33 12.80 -2.72
N GLY A 67 6.04 12.14 -3.85
CA GLY A 67 5.24 12.75 -4.92
C GLY A 67 3.87 13.20 -4.44
N SER A 68 3.15 12.33 -3.71
CA SER A 68 1.85 12.65 -3.10
C SER A 68 1.94 13.85 -2.16
N TYR A 69 2.99 13.97 -1.36
CA TYR A 69 3.19 15.12 -0.47
C TYR A 69 3.24 16.45 -1.24
N PHE A 70 4.02 16.52 -2.32
CA PHE A 70 4.10 17.72 -3.15
C PHE A 70 2.78 18.01 -3.87
N ILE A 71 2.12 16.99 -4.41
CA ILE A 71 0.80 17.13 -5.05
C ILE A 71 -0.22 17.70 -4.06
N LEU A 72 -0.27 17.19 -2.82
CA LEU A 72 -1.21 17.65 -1.81
C LEU A 72 -0.95 19.09 -1.34
N LYS A 73 0.32 19.52 -1.32
CA LYS A 73 0.68 20.91 -1.07
C LYS A 73 0.31 21.83 -2.23
N MET A 74 0.49 21.40 -3.47
CA MET A 74 0.18 22.18 -4.67
C MET A 74 -1.33 22.30 -4.90
N PHE A 75 -2.09 21.25 -4.58
CA PHE A 75 -3.54 21.17 -4.81
C PHE A 75 -4.32 21.06 -3.49
N PRO A 76 -4.53 22.18 -2.77
CA PRO A 76 -5.19 22.17 -1.47
C PRO A 76 -6.63 21.65 -1.53
N GLY A 77 -7.32 21.80 -2.65
CA GLY A 77 -8.66 21.24 -2.86
C GLY A 77 -8.69 19.71 -2.79
N LEU A 78 -7.66 19.02 -3.30
CA LEU A 78 -7.53 17.57 -3.17
C LEU A 78 -7.26 17.17 -1.72
N ASN A 79 -6.37 17.90 -1.05
CA ASN A 79 -6.07 17.66 0.36
C ASN A 79 -7.33 17.79 1.25
N GLN A 80 -8.12 18.84 1.06
CA GLN A 80 -9.37 19.03 1.79
C GLN A 80 -10.39 17.91 1.52
N ARG A 81 -10.51 17.44 0.28
CA ARG A 81 -11.39 16.29 -0.06
C ARG A 81 -10.97 15.02 0.68
N LEU A 82 -9.67 14.74 0.72
CA LEU A 82 -9.13 13.58 1.42
C LEU A 82 -9.26 13.70 2.94
N LEU A 83 -9.11 14.89 3.51
CA LEU A 83 -9.37 15.14 4.94
C LEU A 83 -10.86 14.93 5.29
N LYS A 84 -11.79 15.37 4.43
CA LYS A 84 -13.22 15.07 4.59
C LYS A 84 -13.49 13.56 4.53
N LEU A 85 -12.84 12.86 3.59
CA LEU A 85 -12.96 11.41 3.48
C LEU A 85 -12.40 10.70 4.72
N LYS A 86 -11.27 11.16 5.25
CA LYS A 86 -10.67 10.67 6.50
C LYS A 86 -11.66 10.81 7.66
N GLN A 87 -12.30 11.97 7.80
CA GLN A 87 -13.29 12.19 8.86
C GLN A 87 -14.49 11.24 8.74
N LYS A 88 -14.91 10.90 7.50
CA LYS A 88 -15.99 9.94 7.27
C LYS A 88 -15.60 8.50 7.63
N TRP A 89 -14.36 8.11 7.38
CA TRP A 89 -13.86 6.75 7.63
C TRP A 89 -13.44 6.51 9.08
N PHE A 90 -12.75 7.47 9.69
CA PHE A 90 -12.14 7.33 11.02
C PHE A 90 -12.83 8.15 12.11
N GLY A 91 -13.79 9.00 11.76
CA GLY A 91 -14.45 9.92 12.68
C GLY A 91 -13.81 11.31 12.75
N GLN A 92 -14.57 12.28 13.25
CA GLN A 92 -14.08 13.65 13.44
C GLN A 92 -12.96 13.68 14.48
N GLY A 93 -11.83 14.31 14.14
CA GLY A 93 -10.69 14.47 15.05
C GLY A 93 -9.80 13.24 15.24
N ALA A 94 -10.02 12.14 14.51
CA ALA A 94 -9.16 10.96 14.62
C ALA A 94 -7.73 11.25 14.16
N VAL A 95 -6.74 11.13 15.07
CA VAL A 95 -5.32 11.32 14.75
C VAL A 95 -4.61 9.97 14.84
N LEU A 96 -4.39 9.34 13.69
CA LEU A 96 -3.76 8.02 13.60
C LEU A 96 -2.26 8.10 13.91
N THR A 97 -1.72 7.08 14.59
CA THR A 97 -0.28 6.94 14.81
C THR A 97 0.42 6.35 13.58
N VAL A 98 1.75 6.52 13.47
CA VAL A 98 2.54 5.92 12.37
C VAL A 98 2.36 4.40 12.35
N GLY A 99 2.33 3.75 13.51
CA GLY A 99 2.09 2.31 13.62
C GLY A 99 0.67 1.90 13.19
N GLN A 100 -0.36 2.64 13.60
CA GLN A 100 -1.74 2.39 13.13
C GLN A 100 -1.85 2.54 11.61
N ILE A 101 -1.19 3.55 11.04
CA ILE A 101 -1.15 3.74 9.59
C ILE A 101 -0.41 2.59 8.90
N ALA A 102 0.68 2.09 9.48
CA ALA A 102 1.40 0.93 8.97
C ALA A 102 0.51 -0.33 8.93
N VAL A 103 -0.27 -0.56 10.00
CA VAL A 103 -1.24 -1.67 10.06
C VAL A 103 -2.37 -1.47 9.06
N LEU A 104 -2.92 -0.26 8.95
CA LEU A 104 -3.98 0.04 7.98
C LEU A 104 -3.50 -0.11 6.53
N ARG A 105 -2.21 0.12 6.25
CA ARG A 105 -1.61 -0.12 4.94
C ARG A 105 -1.60 -1.60 4.56
N LEU A 106 -1.59 -2.52 5.52
CA LEU A 106 -1.76 -3.95 5.26
C LEU A 106 -3.19 -4.33 4.86
N VAL A 107 -4.17 -3.44 5.09
CA VAL A 107 -5.55 -3.70 4.72
C VAL A 107 -5.79 -3.22 3.27
N PRO A 108 -6.12 -4.12 2.32
CA PRO A 108 -6.19 -3.78 0.90
C PRO A 108 -7.32 -2.79 0.55
N PHE A 109 -8.33 -2.67 1.40
CA PHE A 109 -9.50 -1.82 1.17
C PHE A 109 -9.25 -0.34 1.49
N VAL A 110 -8.18 -0.01 2.22
CA VAL A 110 -7.88 1.37 2.59
C VAL A 110 -7.03 2.03 1.51
N HIS A 111 -7.56 3.11 0.94
CA HIS A 111 -6.88 3.80 -0.16
C HIS A 111 -5.54 4.42 0.30
N TYR A 112 -4.44 4.09 -0.40
CA TYR A 112 -3.08 4.52 -0.03
C TYR A 112 -2.94 6.03 0.15
N GLN A 113 -3.55 6.82 -0.75
CA GLN A 113 -3.52 8.28 -0.69
C GLN A 113 -4.17 8.86 0.58
N LEU A 114 -5.20 8.20 1.12
CA LEU A 114 -5.84 8.63 2.36
C LEU A 114 -4.87 8.51 3.54
N LEU A 115 -4.13 7.41 3.59
CA LEU A 115 -3.12 7.14 4.62
C LEU A 115 -1.91 8.08 4.51
N ASN A 116 -1.53 8.49 3.29
CA ASN A 116 -0.52 9.52 3.08
C ASN A 116 -0.94 10.86 3.66
N VAL A 117 -2.21 11.25 3.50
CA VAL A 117 -2.74 12.48 4.13
C VAL A 117 -2.70 12.39 5.65
N CYS A 118 -3.08 11.25 6.23
CA CYS A 118 -2.99 11.05 7.68
C CYS A 118 -1.54 11.20 8.21
N LEU A 119 -0.55 10.68 7.48
CA LEU A 119 0.85 10.87 7.83
C LEU A 119 1.30 12.32 7.69
N MET A 120 0.88 13.00 6.62
CA MET A 120 1.24 14.40 6.37
C MET A 120 0.66 15.34 7.43
N GLU A 121 -0.58 15.10 7.85
CA GLU A 121 -1.23 15.86 8.93
C GLU A 121 -0.50 15.68 10.26
N ARG A 122 -0.03 14.45 10.56
CA ARG A 122 0.71 14.16 11.79
C ARG A 122 2.15 14.67 11.77
N ARG A 123 2.81 14.60 10.61
CA ARG A 123 4.22 14.99 10.40
C ARG A 123 4.31 15.91 9.18
N PRO A 124 4.04 17.22 9.34
CA PRO A 124 3.95 18.13 8.20
C PRO A 124 5.31 18.48 7.59
N ALA A 125 6.40 18.39 8.36
CA ALA A 125 7.75 18.59 7.86
C ALA A 125 8.15 17.46 6.91
N LEU A 126 8.72 17.79 5.75
CA LEU A 126 9.04 16.82 4.69
C LEU A 126 9.95 15.67 5.19
N GLY A 127 11.00 15.99 5.96
CA GLY A 127 11.92 14.97 6.49
C GLY A 127 11.23 13.97 7.42
N ASP A 128 10.40 14.45 8.36
CA ASP A 128 9.65 13.60 9.28
C ASP A 128 8.57 12.79 8.57
N TYR A 129 7.93 13.38 7.56
CA TYR A 129 6.98 12.70 6.69
C TYR A 129 7.63 11.54 5.94
N ILE A 130 8.81 11.75 5.33
CA ILE A 130 9.53 10.71 4.58
C ILE A 130 9.90 9.56 5.52
N ARG A 131 10.50 9.86 6.68
CA ARG A 131 10.88 8.85 7.68
C ARG A 131 9.67 8.06 8.16
N SER A 132 8.58 8.75 8.50
CA SER A 132 7.35 8.10 8.97
C SER A 132 6.68 7.28 7.87
N SER A 133 6.70 7.75 6.62
CA SER A 133 6.16 7.05 5.46
C SER A 133 6.95 5.79 5.15
N PHE A 134 8.29 5.87 5.20
CA PHE A 134 9.18 4.72 5.03
C PHE A 134 8.88 3.65 6.09
N LEU A 135 8.86 4.02 7.37
CA LEU A 135 8.55 3.11 8.47
C LEU A 135 7.16 2.49 8.34
N ALA A 136 6.15 3.27 7.93
CA ALA A 136 4.80 2.76 7.73
C ALA A 136 4.65 1.90 6.45
N ASN A 137 5.55 2.03 5.46
CA ASN A 137 5.56 1.20 4.26
C ASN A 137 6.28 -0.13 4.47
N LEU A 138 7.18 -0.21 5.44
CA LEU A 138 8.03 -1.38 5.68
C LEU A 138 7.24 -2.67 5.94
N PRO A 139 6.24 -2.72 6.85
CA PRO A 139 5.47 -3.95 7.05
C PRO A 139 4.74 -4.37 5.79
N LEU A 140 4.10 -3.43 5.10
CA LEU A 140 3.37 -3.67 3.85
C LEU A 140 4.27 -4.27 2.78
N ALA A 141 5.43 -3.66 2.53
CA ALA A 141 6.37 -4.14 1.53
C ALA A 141 6.83 -5.56 1.88
N PHE A 142 7.34 -5.75 3.10
CA PHE A 142 7.90 -7.01 3.57
C PHE A 142 6.90 -8.17 3.52
N PHE A 143 5.72 -8.02 4.14
CA PHE A 143 4.76 -9.13 4.24
C PHE A 143 4.29 -9.59 2.86
N TYR A 144 4.00 -8.66 1.95
CA TYR A 144 3.48 -9.04 0.64
C TYR A 144 4.54 -9.52 -0.34
N THR A 145 5.79 -9.04 -0.25
CA THR A 145 6.87 -9.59 -1.07
C THR A 145 7.31 -10.96 -0.56
N VAL A 146 7.35 -11.18 0.76
CA VAL A 146 7.57 -12.53 1.33
C VAL A 146 6.45 -13.47 0.89
N PHE A 147 5.20 -13.03 1.02
CA PHE A 147 4.06 -13.81 0.53
C PHE A 147 4.18 -14.13 -0.96
N GLY A 148 4.61 -13.17 -1.77
CA GLY A 148 4.81 -13.37 -3.21
C GLY A 148 5.92 -14.36 -3.55
N GLU A 149 7.04 -14.34 -2.85
CA GLU A 149 8.14 -15.30 -3.06
C GLU A 149 7.69 -16.74 -2.77
N PHE A 150 6.97 -16.95 -1.67
CA PHE A 150 6.52 -18.29 -1.25
C PHE A 150 5.17 -18.73 -1.84
N ILE A 151 4.53 -17.91 -2.68
CA ILE A 151 3.16 -18.18 -3.14
C ILE A 151 3.04 -19.49 -3.92
N SER A 152 4.09 -19.87 -4.65
CA SER A 152 4.16 -21.12 -5.43
C SER A 152 4.41 -22.36 -4.57
N GLU A 153 4.91 -22.18 -3.34
CA GLU A 153 5.18 -23.28 -2.40
C GLU A 153 3.94 -23.64 -1.57
N PHE A 154 2.86 -22.86 -1.67
CA PHE A 154 1.63 -23.15 -0.95
C PHE A 154 0.93 -24.38 -1.52
N THR A 155 1.10 -25.50 -0.82
CA THR A 155 0.30 -26.71 -1.03
C THR A 155 -1.19 -26.40 -0.81
N PRO A 156 -2.12 -27.03 -1.56
CA PRO A 156 -3.57 -26.84 -1.37
C PRO A 156 -4.05 -26.93 0.08
N GLY A 157 -3.41 -27.75 0.91
CA GLY A 157 -3.69 -27.85 2.35
C GLY A 157 -3.36 -26.58 3.15
N ILE A 158 -2.24 -25.91 2.84
CA ILE A 158 -1.85 -24.65 3.49
C ILE A 158 -2.83 -23.54 3.09
N ILE A 159 -3.21 -23.48 1.81
CA ILE A 159 -4.21 -22.54 1.30
C ILE A 159 -5.55 -22.76 2.02
N ALA A 160 -6.00 -24.01 2.16
CA ALA A 160 -7.23 -24.32 2.88
C ALA A 160 -7.18 -23.90 4.36
N MET A 161 -6.05 -24.09 5.05
CA MET A 161 -5.88 -23.63 6.44
C MET A 161 -5.91 -22.11 6.55
N ILE A 162 -5.23 -21.39 5.64
CA ILE A 162 -5.23 -19.92 5.61
C ILE A 162 -6.65 -19.39 5.37
N LEU A 163 -7.37 -19.97 4.41
CA LEU A 163 -8.76 -19.59 4.12
C LEU A 163 -9.70 -19.89 5.30
N LEU A 164 -9.55 -21.04 5.97
CA LEU A 164 -10.29 -21.35 7.18
C LEU A 164 -10.00 -20.35 8.30
N GLY A 165 -8.74 -20.00 8.53
CA GLY A 165 -8.33 -19.00 9.50
C GLY A 165 -8.92 -17.61 9.20
N LEU A 166 -8.88 -17.20 7.92
CA LEU A 166 -9.49 -15.95 7.46
C LEU A 166 -11.01 -15.95 7.61
N CYS A 167 -11.70 -17.04 7.26
CA CYS A 167 -13.14 -17.19 7.48
C CYS A 167 -13.49 -17.14 8.96
N LEU A 168 -12.72 -17.80 9.82
CA LEU A 168 -12.94 -17.79 11.27
C LEU A 168 -12.74 -16.38 11.85
N LEU A 169 -11.66 -15.70 11.44
CA LEU A 169 -11.36 -14.33 11.83
C LEU A 169 -12.45 -13.36 11.36
N PHE A 170 -12.89 -13.50 10.11
CA PHE A 170 -13.99 -12.70 9.56
C PHE A 170 -15.29 -12.93 10.33
N TYR A 171 -15.58 -14.18 10.69
CA TYR A 171 -16.74 -14.53 11.51
C TYR A 171 -16.68 -13.93 12.92
N THR A 172 -15.51 -13.93 13.58
CA THR A 172 -15.34 -13.32 14.91
C THR A 172 -15.35 -11.79 14.87
N LEU A 173 -14.79 -11.18 13.82
CA LEU A 173 -14.78 -9.73 13.63
C LEU A 173 -16.11 -9.15 13.15
N ARG A 174 -17.08 -9.99 12.76
CA ARG A 174 -18.42 -9.54 12.37
C ARG A 174 -19.09 -8.86 13.56
N GLU A 175 -19.38 -7.57 13.42
CA GLU A 175 -20.16 -6.81 14.42
C GLU A 175 -21.54 -7.47 14.61
N LYS A 176 -21.77 -8.02 15.80
CA LYS A 176 -23.01 -8.76 16.13
C LYS A 176 -24.20 -7.84 16.42
N VAL A 177 -23.99 -6.54 16.58
CA VAL A 177 -25.04 -5.57 16.93
C VAL A 177 -24.90 -4.30 16.10
N LYS A 178 -25.81 -4.09 15.15
CA LYS A 178 -26.07 -2.76 14.57
C LYS A 178 -26.97 -2.00 15.54
N VAL A 179 -26.42 -1.02 16.26
CA VAL A 179 -27.23 -0.07 17.03
C VAL A 179 -27.85 0.91 16.05
N ILE A 180 -29.06 0.61 15.57
CA ILE A 180 -29.87 1.53 14.78
C ILE A 180 -30.35 2.63 15.73
N LYS A 181 -29.97 3.89 15.47
CA LYS A 181 -30.47 5.00 16.28
C LYS A 181 -31.97 5.14 16.05
N TRP A 182 -32.73 5.29 17.13
CA TRP A 182 -34.20 5.39 17.12
C TRP A 182 -34.77 6.41 16.11
N ARG A 183 -34.02 7.48 15.81
CA ARG A 183 -34.38 8.50 14.81
C ARG A 183 -34.30 8.02 13.36
N GLU A 184 -33.48 7.02 13.05
CA GLU A 184 -33.37 6.45 11.69
C GLU A 184 -34.47 5.43 11.40
N PHE A 185 -35.02 4.78 12.44
CA PHE A 185 -36.11 3.81 12.31
C PHE A 185 -37.47 4.47 12.07
N PHE A 186 -37.69 5.65 12.67
CA PHE A 186 -38.94 6.41 12.57
C PHE A 186 -38.74 7.73 11.81
N HIS A 187 -38.29 7.65 10.56
CA HIS A 187 -38.54 8.75 9.63
C HIS A 187 -40.07 8.89 9.49
N GLN A 188 -40.65 9.91 10.14
CA GLN A 188 -41.99 10.37 9.85
C GLN A 188 -42.01 10.87 8.40
N PRO A 189 -42.89 10.34 7.53
CA PRO A 189 -43.15 10.97 6.25
C PRO A 189 -43.74 12.35 6.56
N SER A 190 -43.06 13.41 6.10
CA SER A 190 -43.62 14.76 5.97
C SER A 190 -44.70 14.77 4.90
#